data_AF-A0A2T5GL47-F1
#
_entry.id   AF-A0A2T5GL47-F1
#
_cell.length_a   1.000
_cell.length_b   1.000
_cell.length_c   1.000
_cell.angle_alpha   90.00
_cell.angle_beta   90.00
_cell.angle_gamma   90.00
#
_symmetry.space_group_name_H-M   'P 1'
#
loop_
_entity.id
_entity.type
_entity.pdbx_description
1 polymer ?
#
loop_
_entity_poly.entity_id
_entity_poly.type
_entity_poly.pdbx_seq_one_letter_code
_entity_poly.pdbx_strand_id
1 'polypeptide(L)'
;MAHWIRWLLALLLLIASATIIALWLLFPWGPIHDVKVEQSRYLKRKVGPSNPGAAPHQIVVVFSVPKPLEAVRNDKGAGFINATLSGCDDTDRIAREVVTQGAGYFPDEGRVRALPATPGEAPRRYRYRAVFDDPREAMPAGQHRSSDTPRQVENLCFALDGGSM
;
A
#
# COMPACT_ATOMS: atom_id res chain seq x y z
N MET A 1 7.01 -0.39 55.15
CA MET A 1 5.98 0.13 54.22
C MET A 1 6.38 0.11 52.73
N ALA A 2 7.58 -0.34 52.32
CA ALA A 2 8.00 -0.29 50.91
C ALA A 2 7.65 -1.54 50.06
N HIS A 3 7.34 -2.68 50.69
CA HIS A 3 7.10 -3.94 49.97
C HIS A 3 5.74 -4.00 49.27
N TRP A 4 4.67 -3.52 49.91
CA TRP A 4 3.32 -3.56 49.32
C TRP A 4 3.22 -2.71 48.04
N ILE A 5 3.91 -1.57 48.00
CA ILE A 5 3.97 -0.69 46.81
C ILE A 5 4.64 -1.40 45.63
N ARG A 6 5.70 -2.19 45.87
CA ARG A 6 6.38 -2.96 44.80
C ARG A 6 5.48 -4.06 44.23
N TRP A 7 4.72 -4.76 45.08
CA TRP A 7 3.75 -5.77 44.63
C TRP A 7 2.61 -5.15 43.82
N LEU A 8 2.12 -3.99 44.25
CA LEU A 8 1.04 -3.27 43.58
C LEU A 8 1.48 -2.73 42.22
N LEU A 9 2.71 -2.21 42.11
CA LEU A 9 3.33 -1.81 40.84
C LEU A 9 3.55 -3.00 39.89
N ALA A 10 4.03 -4.13 40.40
CA ALA A 10 4.25 -5.33 39.60
C ALA A 10 2.92 -5.89 39.03
N LEU A 11 1.86 -5.87 39.85
CA LEU A 11 0.52 -6.28 39.42
C LEU A 11 -0.05 -5.34 38.35
N LEU A 12 0.10 -4.01 38.54
CA LEU A 12 -0.32 -3.02 37.54
C LEU A 12 0.43 -3.19 36.22
N LEU A 13 1.74 -3.45 36.26
CA LEU A 13 2.55 -3.74 35.08
C LEU A 13 2.07 -4.99 34.35
N LEU A 14 1.78 -6.07 35.07
CA LEU A 14 1.24 -7.30 34.48
C LEU A 14 -0.11 -7.07 33.81
N ILE A 15 -1.02 -6.36 34.48
CA ILE A 15 -2.34 -6.03 33.92
C ILE A 15 -2.19 -5.14 32.68
N ALA A 16 -1.36 -4.10 32.74
CA ALA A 16 -1.09 -3.21 31.60
C ALA A 16 -0.48 -3.97 30.41
N SER A 17 0.44 -4.92 30.67
CA SER A 17 1.03 -5.76 29.64
C SER A 17 -0.03 -6.64 28.98
N ALA A 18 -0.88 -7.29 29.79
CA ALA A 18 -1.94 -8.16 29.31
C ALA A 18 -3.00 -7.40 28.50
N THR A 19 -3.37 -6.18 28.92
CA THR A 19 -4.32 -5.36 28.18
C THR A 19 -3.73 -4.86 26.86
N ILE A 20 -2.45 -4.47 26.81
CA ILE A 20 -1.78 -4.09 25.55
C ILE A 20 -1.75 -5.28 24.59
N ILE A 21 -1.39 -6.48 25.06
CA ILE A 21 -1.37 -7.70 24.22
C ILE A 21 -2.78 -8.02 23.72
N ALA A 22 -3.79 -7.96 24.59
CA ALA A 22 -5.19 -8.19 24.21
C ALA A 22 -5.66 -7.16 23.17
N LEU A 23 -5.26 -5.89 23.31
CA LEU A 23 -5.54 -4.83 22.34
C LEU A 23 -4.91 -5.18 20.98
N TRP A 24 -3.64 -5.56 20.97
CA TRP A 24 -2.92 -5.96 19.75
C TRP A 24 -3.55 -7.16 19.02
N LEU A 25 -4.14 -8.09 19.76
CA LEU A 25 -4.80 -9.27 19.18
C LEU A 25 -6.23 -9.00 18.68
N LEU A 26 -6.94 -8.05 19.28
CA LEU A 26 -8.32 -7.72 18.93
C LEU A 26 -8.44 -6.71 17.80
N PHE A 27 -7.40 -5.89 17.61
CA PHE A 27 -7.41 -4.85 16.62
C PHE A 27 -6.83 -5.38 15.29
N PRO A 28 -7.55 -5.21 14.14
CA PRO A 28 -7.19 -5.83 12.86
C PRO A 28 -6.05 -5.09 12.13
N TRP A 29 -4.95 -4.80 12.84
CA TRP A 29 -3.80 -4.00 12.40
C TRP A 29 -2.78 -4.84 11.58
N GLY A 30 -3.30 -5.83 10.86
CA GLY A 30 -2.53 -6.65 9.93
C GLY A 30 -2.82 -6.29 8.47
N PRO A 31 -2.11 -6.91 7.52
CA PRO A 31 -2.39 -6.74 6.10
C PRO A 31 -3.82 -7.16 5.76
N ILE A 32 -4.36 -6.56 4.71
CA ILE A 32 -5.60 -7.00 4.08
C ILE A 32 -5.28 -8.29 3.35
N HIS A 33 -5.91 -9.38 3.78
CA HIS A 33 -5.77 -10.69 3.16
C HIS A 33 -6.63 -10.82 1.90
N ASP A 34 -6.40 -11.88 1.14
CA ASP A 34 -7.11 -12.17 -0.11
C ASP A 34 -7.00 -11.05 -1.14
N VAL A 35 -5.87 -10.35 -1.21
CA VAL A 35 -5.54 -9.44 -2.31
C VAL A 35 -4.95 -10.25 -3.45
N LYS A 36 -5.50 -10.13 -4.65
CA LYS A 36 -4.97 -10.79 -5.85
C LYS A 36 -4.44 -9.74 -6.81
N VAL A 37 -3.15 -9.79 -7.12
CA VAL A 37 -2.58 -9.00 -8.22
C VAL A 37 -2.99 -9.69 -9.52
N GLU A 38 -3.66 -8.95 -10.40
CA GLU A 38 -4.11 -9.45 -11.70
C GLU A 38 -3.15 -9.08 -12.81
N GLN A 39 -2.57 -7.88 -12.72
CA GLN A 39 -1.63 -7.38 -13.70
C GLN A 39 -0.70 -6.36 -13.05
N SER A 40 0.59 -6.42 -13.36
CA SER A 40 1.52 -5.32 -13.17
C SER A 40 2.00 -4.85 -14.53
N ARG A 41 2.09 -3.53 -14.73
CA ARG A 41 2.56 -2.94 -15.97
C ARG A 41 3.42 -1.73 -15.70
N TYR A 42 4.58 -1.73 -16.31
CA TYR A 42 5.42 -0.55 -16.39
C TYR A 42 4.94 0.37 -17.51
N LEU A 43 4.72 1.64 -17.18
CA LEU A 43 4.30 2.71 -18.08
C LEU A 43 5.40 3.75 -18.19
N LYS A 44 6.05 3.81 -19.36
CA LYS A 44 6.93 4.91 -19.75
C LYS A 44 6.07 6.15 -20.02
N ARG A 45 6.22 7.20 -19.22
CA ARG A 45 5.50 8.46 -19.45
C ARG A 45 6.18 9.16 -20.64
N LYS A 46 5.45 9.37 -21.74
CA LYS A 46 5.96 10.16 -22.87
C LYS A 46 6.13 11.59 -22.41
N VAL A 47 7.39 12.02 -22.28
CA VAL A 47 7.74 13.42 -22.03
C VAL A 47 7.46 14.19 -23.32
N GLY A 48 6.55 15.17 -23.26
CA GLY A 48 6.31 16.08 -24.38
C GLY A 48 7.49 17.03 -24.60
N PRO A 49 7.67 17.60 -25.81
CA PRO A 49 8.81 18.47 -26.14
C PRO A 49 8.91 19.74 -25.28
N SER A 50 7.88 20.09 -24.51
CA SER A 50 7.77 21.31 -23.70
C SER A 50 8.16 21.15 -22.23
N ASN A 51 8.50 19.95 -21.74
CA ASN A 51 8.93 19.74 -20.35
C ASN A 51 10.18 18.83 -20.30
N PRO A 52 11.41 19.37 -20.37
CA PRO A 52 12.65 18.58 -20.36
C PRO A 52 13.02 18.06 -18.96
N GLY A 53 12.05 17.86 -18.07
CA GLY A 53 12.23 17.15 -16.80
C GLY A 53 11.69 15.74 -16.97
N ALA A 54 12.57 14.73 -16.82
CA ALA A 54 12.18 13.32 -16.85
C ALA A 54 11.07 13.06 -15.82
N ALA A 55 9.82 13.00 -16.27
CA ALA A 55 8.76 12.54 -15.39
C ALA A 55 9.06 11.08 -15.01
N PRO A 56 8.98 10.72 -13.72
CA PRO A 56 9.30 9.35 -13.30
C PRO A 56 8.41 8.38 -14.06
N HIS A 57 8.97 7.26 -14.47
CA HIS A 57 8.18 6.19 -15.07
C HIS A 57 7.26 5.62 -14.00
N GLN A 58 6.15 5.01 -14.42
CA GLN A 58 5.12 4.59 -13.48
C GLN A 58 4.94 3.08 -13.52
N ILE A 59 4.76 2.48 -12.36
CA ILE A 59 4.38 1.09 -12.21
C ILE A 59 2.89 1.06 -11.86
N VAL A 60 2.10 0.43 -12.72
CA VAL A 60 0.67 0.26 -12.51
C VAL A 60 0.41 -1.16 -12.03
N VAL A 61 -0.26 -1.29 -10.89
CA VAL A 61 -0.70 -2.57 -10.35
C VAL A 61 -2.22 -2.61 -10.38
N VAL A 62 -2.78 -3.56 -11.13
CA VAL A 62 -4.20 -3.91 -11.10
C VAL A 62 -4.36 -5.06 -10.13
N PHE A 63 -5.20 -4.87 -9.12
CA PHE A 63 -5.47 -5.85 -8.08
C PHE A 63 -6.96 -5.99 -7.82
N SER A 64 -7.36 -7.10 -7.22
CA SER A 64 -8.74 -7.33 -6.81
C SER A 64 -8.87 -7.86 -5.39
N VAL A 65 -9.95 -7.45 -4.74
CA VAL A 65 -10.30 -7.76 -3.35
C VAL A 65 -11.72 -8.33 -3.26
N PRO A 66 -12.03 -9.17 -2.26
CA PRO A 66 -13.34 -9.82 -2.16
C PRO A 66 -14.48 -8.85 -1.79
N LYS A 67 -14.15 -7.72 -1.15
CA LYS A 67 -15.11 -6.67 -0.77
C LYS A 67 -14.64 -5.31 -1.28
N PRO A 68 -15.52 -4.31 -1.45
CA PRO A 68 -15.10 -2.96 -1.79
C PRO A 68 -14.09 -2.41 -0.77
N LEU A 69 -13.10 -1.62 -1.21
CA LEU A 69 -12.10 -1.04 -0.30
C LEU A 69 -12.73 -0.17 0.80
N GLU A 70 -13.88 0.46 0.55
CA GLU A 70 -14.64 1.18 1.58
C GLU A 70 -15.14 0.25 2.69
N ALA A 71 -15.65 -0.93 2.33
CA ALA A 71 -16.08 -1.93 3.29
C ALA A 71 -14.89 -2.53 4.04
N VAL A 72 -13.78 -2.81 3.35
CA VAL A 72 -12.53 -3.28 3.98
C VAL A 72 -12.00 -2.25 4.99
N ARG A 73 -12.03 -0.97 4.62
CA ARG A 73 -11.63 0.14 5.49
C ARG A 73 -12.50 0.19 6.75
N ASN A 74 -13.81 0.14 6.58
CA ASN A 74 -14.77 0.17 7.68
C ASN A 74 -14.62 -1.06 8.60
N ASP A 75 -14.48 -2.26 8.03
CA ASP A 75 -14.25 -3.52 8.76
C ASP A 75 -12.97 -3.44 9.61
N LYS A 76 -11.94 -2.72 9.13
CA LYS A 76 -10.69 -2.49 9.86
C LYS A 76 -10.70 -1.30 10.82
N GLY A 77 -11.76 -0.48 10.81
CA GLY A 77 -11.76 0.80 11.52
C GLY A 77 -10.65 1.75 11.07
N ALA A 78 -10.18 1.61 9.83
CA ALA A 78 -9.10 2.41 9.27
C ALA A 78 -9.63 3.75 8.73
N GLY A 79 -8.82 4.82 8.80
CA GLY A 79 -9.14 6.09 8.15
C GLY A 79 -8.90 6.03 6.63
N PHE A 80 -7.96 5.18 6.20
CA PHE A 80 -7.56 5.03 4.80
C PHE A 80 -6.95 3.64 4.53
N ILE A 81 -6.88 3.27 3.25
CA ILE A 81 -6.17 2.08 2.77
C ILE A 81 -4.84 2.48 2.16
N ASN A 82 -3.76 1.81 2.57
CA ASN A 82 -2.43 1.92 1.99
C ASN A 82 -2.21 0.79 1.01
N ALA A 83 -1.74 1.11 -0.19
CA ALA A 83 -1.17 0.17 -1.13
C ALA A 83 0.34 0.35 -1.15
N THR A 84 1.05 -0.74 -0.87
CA THR A 84 2.50 -0.76 -0.73
C THR A 84 3.10 -1.59 -1.85
N LEU A 85 4.13 -1.06 -2.51
CA LEU A 85 4.95 -1.78 -3.50
C LEU A 85 6.40 -1.81 -3.02
N SER A 86 6.99 -3.01 -2.94
CA SER A 86 8.38 -3.20 -2.51
C SER A 86 9.08 -4.27 -3.35
N GLY A 87 10.41 -4.38 -3.28
CA GLY A 87 11.11 -5.58 -3.72
C GLY A 87 10.67 -6.80 -2.89
N CYS A 88 10.52 -7.98 -3.51
CA CYS A 88 10.17 -9.20 -2.79
C CYS A 88 11.32 -9.75 -1.93
N ASP A 89 12.56 -9.45 -2.31
CA ASP A 89 13.78 -9.88 -1.61
C ASP A 89 14.35 -8.80 -0.68
N ASP A 90 13.75 -7.60 -0.65
CA ASP A 90 14.27 -6.45 0.10
C ASP A 90 13.75 -6.44 1.55
N THR A 91 14.65 -6.78 2.48
CA THR A 91 14.49 -6.48 3.92
C THR A 91 14.63 -4.99 4.24
N ASP A 92 15.09 -4.17 3.28
CA ASP A 92 15.28 -2.73 3.46
C ASP A 92 14.01 -1.94 3.14
N ARG A 93 13.54 -1.17 4.14
CA ARG A 93 12.42 -0.21 4.02
C ARG A 93 12.61 0.86 2.94
N ILE A 94 13.80 0.97 2.34
CA ILE A 94 14.22 2.05 1.43
C ILE A 94 13.62 1.86 0.02
N ALA A 95 13.29 0.64 -0.40
CA ALA A 95 12.67 0.37 -1.71
C ALA A 95 11.13 0.36 -1.69
N ARG A 96 10.50 0.87 -0.63
CA ARG A 96 9.06 0.81 -0.42
C ARG A 96 8.38 2.10 -0.86
N GLU A 97 7.48 2.01 -1.84
CA GLU A 97 6.56 3.10 -2.15
C GLU A 97 5.17 2.79 -1.58
N VAL A 98 4.54 3.82 -1.00
CA VAL A 98 3.21 3.73 -0.38
C VAL A 98 2.30 4.76 -1.03
N VAL A 99 1.14 4.32 -1.53
CA VAL A 99 0.07 5.19 -2.03
C VAL A 99 -1.20 4.91 -1.23
N THR A 100 -1.99 5.94 -0.93
CA THR A 100 -3.08 5.84 0.05
C THR A 100 -4.43 6.27 -0.54
N GLN A 101 -5.53 5.73 0.01
CA GLN A 101 -6.90 6.09 -0.34
C GLN A 101 -7.72 6.37 0.93
N GLY A 102 -8.09 7.63 1.17
CA GLY A 102 -8.83 8.08 2.37
C GLY A 102 -10.15 8.78 2.06
N ALA A 103 -11.08 8.78 3.03
CA ALA A 103 -12.29 9.61 2.97
C ALA A 103 -11.90 11.07 3.31
N GLY A 104 -11.49 11.86 2.32
CA GLY A 104 -11.13 13.27 2.51
C GLY A 104 -9.82 13.69 1.86
N TYR A 105 -8.92 12.76 1.54
CA TYR A 105 -7.76 13.02 0.69
C TYR A 105 -8.16 12.93 -0.80
N PHE A 106 -8.97 13.90 -1.21
CA PHE A 106 -9.37 14.13 -2.59
C PHE A 106 -8.31 14.81 -3.52
N PRO A 107 -7.07 15.19 -3.11
CA PRO A 107 -6.09 15.67 -4.09
C PRO A 107 -5.25 14.57 -4.75
N ASP A 108 -5.17 13.34 -4.18
CA ASP A 108 -4.40 12.20 -4.71
C ASP A 108 -5.25 11.16 -5.46
N GLU A 109 -6.47 11.53 -5.84
CA GLU A 109 -7.50 10.70 -6.50
C GLU A 109 -7.08 9.98 -7.79
N GLY A 110 -5.84 10.13 -8.25
CA GLY A 110 -5.27 9.47 -9.42
C GLY A 110 -4.75 8.06 -9.19
N ARG A 111 -4.23 7.78 -7.99
CA ARG A 111 -3.25 6.70 -7.83
C ARG A 111 -3.90 5.36 -7.52
N VAL A 112 -4.86 5.29 -6.60
CA VAL A 112 -5.70 4.10 -6.39
C VAL A 112 -7.11 4.37 -6.90
N ARG A 113 -7.54 3.68 -7.96
CA ARG A 113 -8.85 3.88 -8.59
C ARG A 113 -9.61 2.59 -8.76
N ALA A 114 -10.89 2.59 -8.43
CA ALA A 114 -11.78 1.50 -8.81
C ALA A 114 -11.81 1.39 -10.34
N LEU A 115 -11.70 0.17 -10.85
CA LEU A 115 -11.92 -0.11 -12.26
C LEU A 115 -13.41 -0.34 -12.50
N PRO A 116 -13.96 0.08 -13.65
CA PRO A 116 -15.35 -0.18 -13.97
C PRO A 116 -15.61 -1.69 -13.96
N ALA A 117 -16.76 -2.08 -13.40
CA ALA A 117 -17.20 -3.45 -13.47
C ALA A 117 -17.37 -3.86 -14.94
N THR A 118 -16.89 -5.05 -15.30
CA THR A 118 -17.13 -5.58 -16.64
C THR A 118 -18.64 -5.82 -16.82
N PRO A 119 -19.30 -5.20 -17.81
CA PRO A 119 -20.73 -5.40 -17.99
C PRO A 119 -21.04 -6.89 -18.23
N GLY A 120 -22.01 -7.43 -17.47
CA GLY A 120 -22.44 -8.83 -17.58
C GLY A 120 -21.69 -9.81 -16.67
N GLU A 121 -20.69 -9.36 -15.91
CA GLU A 121 -19.99 -10.19 -14.92
C GLU A 121 -20.40 -9.75 -13.51
N ALA A 122 -21.06 -10.63 -12.74
CA ALA A 122 -21.27 -10.38 -11.32
C ALA A 122 -19.89 -10.31 -10.64
N PRO A 123 -19.51 -9.21 -9.97
CA PRO A 123 -18.16 -9.07 -9.47
C PRO A 123 -17.95 -10.04 -8.31
N ARG A 124 -17.30 -11.18 -8.58
CA ARG A 124 -16.77 -12.05 -7.52
C ARG A 124 -15.72 -11.33 -6.68
N ARG A 125 -15.07 -10.31 -7.27
CA ARG A 125 -14.02 -9.48 -6.67
C ARG A 125 -14.12 -8.06 -7.23
N TYR A 126 -13.85 -7.07 -6.39
CA TYR A 126 -13.80 -5.66 -6.76
C TYR A 126 -12.40 -5.31 -7.24
N ARG A 127 -12.29 -4.69 -8.41
CA ARG A 127 -11.01 -4.43 -9.09
C ARG A 127 -10.60 -2.98 -8.92
N TYR A 128 -9.31 -2.78 -8.70
CA TYR A 128 -8.70 -1.49 -8.48
C TYR A 128 -7.37 -1.41 -9.22
N ARG A 129 -6.95 -0.18 -9.51
CA ARG A 129 -5.68 0.16 -10.12
C ARG A 129 -4.91 1.05 -9.16
N ALA A 130 -3.75 0.62 -8.69
CA ALA A 130 -2.76 1.43 -8.00
C ALA A 130 -1.66 1.90 -8.98
N VAL A 131 -1.20 3.14 -8.85
CA VAL A 131 -0.14 3.75 -9.67
C VAL A 131 0.99 4.18 -8.76
N PHE A 132 2.16 3.59 -8.96
CA PHE A 132 3.43 3.78 -8.27
C PHE A 132 4.39 4.53 -9.19
N ASP A 133 5.24 5.41 -8.65
CA ASP A 133 6.29 6.08 -9.41
C ASP A 133 7.56 5.26 -9.22
N ASP A 134 8.27 4.89 -10.29
CA ASP A 134 9.47 4.07 -10.17
C ASP A 134 10.61 4.89 -9.53
N PRO A 135 11.01 4.61 -8.27
CA PRO A 135 12.06 5.37 -7.61
C PRO A 135 13.44 5.10 -8.24
N ARG A 136 13.58 4.03 -9.03
CA ARG A 136 14.85 3.63 -9.66
C ARG A 136 15.23 4.48 -10.86
N GLU A 137 14.33 5.34 -11.34
CA GLU A 137 14.53 6.20 -12.52
C GLU A 137 14.61 7.68 -12.23
N ALA A 138 14.56 8.09 -10.96
CA ALA A 138 14.96 9.44 -10.53
C ALA A 138 16.49 9.67 -10.65
N MET A 139 17.17 8.99 -11.58
CA MET A 139 18.58 9.23 -11.86
C MET A 139 18.75 10.53 -12.66
N PRO A 140 19.81 11.30 -12.39
CA PRO A 140 20.00 12.64 -12.94
C PRO A 140 19.93 12.66 -14.47
N ALA A 141 19.32 13.71 -15.00
CA ALA A 141 19.19 14.00 -16.42
C ALA A 141 20.57 13.92 -17.12
N GLY A 142 20.84 12.82 -17.82
CA GLY A 142 22.12 12.61 -18.50
C GLY A 142 22.45 11.16 -18.82
N GLN A 143 21.90 10.18 -18.09
CA GLN A 143 22.04 8.76 -18.44
C GLN A 143 20.76 8.23 -19.07
N HIS A 144 20.60 8.45 -20.38
CA HIS A 144 19.63 7.72 -21.18
C HIS A 144 20.05 6.25 -21.27
N ARG A 145 19.58 5.41 -20.35
CA ARG A 145 19.51 3.97 -20.61
C ARG A 145 18.36 3.74 -21.57
N SER A 146 18.68 3.77 -22.87
CA SER A 146 17.77 3.36 -23.93
C SER A 146 17.52 1.86 -23.83
N SER A 147 16.59 1.47 -22.97
CA SER A 147 16.08 0.11 -22.88
C SER A 147 14.61 0.16 -23.31
N ASP A 148 14.35 0.04 -24.61
CA ASP A 148 12.99 -0.04 -25.18
C ASP A 148 12.33 -1.41 -24.95
N THR A 149 12.95 -2.29 -24.15
CA THR A 149 12.31 -3.49 -23.65
C THR A 149 11.37 -3.10 -22.51
N PRO A 150 10.07 -3.43 -22.54
CA PRO A 150 9.24 -3.35 -21.35
C PRO A 150 9.88 -4.24 -20.29
N ARG A 151 10.55 -3.63 -19.31
CA ARG A 151 10.99 -4.37 -18.13
C ARG A 151 9.74 -4.96 -17.52
N GLN A 152 9.62 -6.28 -17.59
CA GLN A 152 8.74 -6.97 -16.68
C GLN A 152 9.22 -6.59 -15.29
N VAL A 153 8.28 -6.16 -14.48
CA VAL A 153 8.54 -5.70 -13.12
C VAL A 153 8.70 -6.96 -12.27
N GLU A 154 9.81 -7.67 -12.48
CA GLU A 154 10.14 -8.91 -11.77
C GLU A 154 10.61 -8.55 -10.35
N ASN A 155 10.26 -9.42 -9.40
CA ASN A 155 10.60 -9.30 -7.98
C ASN A 155 9.98 -8.09 -7.24
N LEU A 156 8.77 -7.66 -7.59
CA LEU A 156 8.01 -6.74 -6.74
C LEU A 156 6.85 -7.42 -6.02
N CYS A 157 6.70 -7.07 -4.75
CA CYS A 157 5.69 -7.55 -3.84
C CYS A 157 4.69 -6.42 -3.54
N PHE A 158 3.40 -6.75 -3.58
CA PHE A 158 2.30 -5.82 -3.37
C PHE A 158 1.53 -6.19 -2.12
N ALA A 159 1.26 -5.20 -1.26
CA ALA A 159 0.47 -5.38 -0.04
C ALA A 159 -0.56 -4.26 0.11
N LEU A 160 -1.66 -4.56 0.82
CA LEU A 160 -2.64 -3.58 1.24
C LEU A 160 -2.75 -3.57 2.76
N ASP A 161 -2.74 -2.39 3.37
CA ASP A 161 -2.83 -2.21 4.83
C ASP A 161 -3.86 -1.14 5.18
N GLY A 162 -4.40 -1.19 6.40
CA GLY A 162 -5.23 -0.12 6.96
C GLY A 162 -4.38 0.87 7.76
N GLY A 163 -4.59 2.17 7.58
CA GLY A 163 -3.93 3.22 8.35
C GLY A 163 -4.90 4.02 9.22
N SER A 164 -4.43 4.49 10.38
CA SER A 164 -5.10 5.50 11.21
C SER A 164 -4.46 6.87 10.98
N MET A 165 -5.26 7.94 11.02
CA MET A 165 -4.76 9.32 11.09
C MET A 165 -4.20 9.63 12.48
#